data_AF-A0A9E1R4X4-F1
#
_entry.id   AF-A0A9E1R4X4-F1
#
_cell.length_a   1.000
_cell.length_b   1.000
_cell.length_c   1.000
_cell.angle_alpha   90.00
_cell.angle_beta   90.00
_cell.angle_gamma   90.00
#
_symmetry.space_group_name_H-M   'P 1'
#
loop_
_entity.id
_entity.type
_entity.pdbx_description
1 polymer ?
#
loop_
_entity_poly.entity_id
_entity_poly.type
_entity_poly.pdbx_seq_one_letter_code
_entity_poly.pdbx_strand_id
1 'polypeptide(L)' 'MENIDSAEIAKFESLAARWWDPNSEFAPLHEINPLRVNYIANRHSLHDCRALDVGCGGGLLSEALSERGANV' A
#
# COMPACT_ATOMS: atom_id res chain seq x y z
N MET A 1 -9.30 -5.04 25.11
CA MET A 1 -7.97 -4.49 24.77
C MET A 1 -7.99 -4.35 23.26
N GLU A 2 -7.98 -3.12 22.77
CA GLU A 2 -8.01 -2.86 21.32
C GLU A 2 -6.57 -2.76 20.81
N ASN A 3 -6.29 -3.41 19.68
CA ASN A 3 -4.96 -3.38 19.05
C ASN A 3 -4.89 -2.23 18.04
N ILE A 4 -5.19 -1.02 18.51
CA ILE A 4 -5.21 0.21 17.70
C ILE A 4 -4.64 1.37 18.50
N ASP A 5 -4.06 2.34 17.80
CA ASP A 5 -3.70 3.64 18.34
C ASP A 5 -4.43 4.74 17.55
N SER A 6 -5.41 5.37 18.20
CA SER A 6 -6.23 6.40 17.59
C SER A 6 -5.44 7.65 17.18
N ALA A 7 -4.32 7.95 17.86
CA ALA A 7 -3.50 9.10 17.52
C ALA A 7 -2.76 8.90 16.20
N GLU A 8 -2.26 7.69 15.95
CA GLU A 8 -1.62 7.36 14.66
C GLU A 8 -2.63 7.32 13.52
N ILE A 9 -3.85 6.81 13.74
CA ILE A 9 -4.92 6.86 12.73
C ILE A 9 -5.22 8.31 12.33
N ALA A 10 -5.48 9.19 13.30
CA ALA A 10 -5.81 10.59 13.05
C ALA A 10 -4.70 11.34 12.29
N LYS A 11 -3.44 11.04 12.59
CA LYS A 11 -2.28 11.58 11.88
C LYS A 11 -2.30 11.19 10.40
N PHE A 12 -2.52 9.92 10.06
CA PHE A 12 -2.59 9.49 8.65
C PHE A 12 -3.85 10.00 7.94
N GLU A 13 -4.99 10.08 8.64
CA GLU A 13 -6.22 10.69 8.09
C GLU A 13 -6.00 12.15 7.71
N SER A 14 -5.28 12.92 8.53
CA SER A 14 -4.98 14.33 8.25
C SER A 14 -4.15 14.55 6.96
N LEU A 15 -3.42 13.53 6.52
CA LEU A 15 -2.57 13.55 5.33
C LEU A 15 -3.22 12.86 4.12
N ALA A 16 -4.40 12.24 4.29
CA ALA A 16 -5.01 11.33 3.32
C ALA A 16 -5.21 11.92 1.92
N ALA A 17 -5.57 13.20 1.82
CA ALA A 17 -5.81 13.88 0.54
C ALA A 17 -4.56 13.95 -0.36
N ARG A 18 -3.37 13.79 0.20
CA ARG A 18 -2.08 13.89 -0.51
C ARG A 18 -1.42 12.54 -0.76
N TRP A 19 -2.10 11.43 -0.43
CA TRP A 19 -1.50 10.09 -0.51
C TRP A 19 -0.93 9.74 -1.89
N TRP A 20 -1.59 10.21 -2.95
CA TRP A 20 -1.22 9.95 -4.34
C TRP A 20 -0.39 11.06 -4.99
N ASP A 21 -0.05 12.12 -4.25
CA ASP A 21 0.91 13.12 -4.72
C ASP A 21 2.34 12.57 -4.57
N PRO A 22 3.08 12.37 -5.68
CA PRO A 22 4.43 11.81 -5.64
C PRO A 22 5.46 12.75 -5.01
N ASN A 23 5.12 14.02 -4.73
CA ASN A 23 5.97 14.99 -4.04
C ASN A 23 5.50 15.28 -2.59
N SER A 24 4.61 14.45 -2.04
CA SER A 24 4.07 14.59 -0.68
C SER A 24 4.97 13.95 0.39
N GLU A 25 4.48 13.94 1.63
CA GLU A 25 5.02 13.17 2.74
C GLU A 25 5.12 11.66 2.43
N PHE A 26 4.36 11.18 1.44
CA PHE A 26 4.37 9.79 0.98
C PHE A 26 5.26 9.54 -0.24
N ALA A 27 6.00 10.54 -0.74
CA ALA A 27 6.93 10.38 -1.87
C ALA A 27 7.83 9.14 -1.75
N PRO A 28 8.41 8.80 -0.57
CA PRO A 28 9.20 7.57 -0.44
C PRO A 28 8.41 6.28 -0.71
N LEU A 29 7.10 6.25 -0.42
CA LEU A 29 6.25 5.09 -0.69
C LEU A 29 5.98 4.91 -2.19
N HIS A 30 5.92 6.01 -2.95
CA HIS A 30 5.84 5.97 -4.41
C HIS A 30 7.13 5.44 -5.01
N GLU A 31 8.27 5.98 -4.59
CA GLU A 31 9.61 5.59 -5.08
C GLU A 31 9.93 4.11 -4.78
N ILE A 32 9.57 3.63 -3.59
CA ILE A 32 9.84 2.22 -3.22
C ILE A 32 8.84 1.24 -3.86
N ASN A 33 7.68 1.71 -4.35
CA ASN A 33 6.59 0.84 -4.80
C ASN A 33 7.02 -0.17 -5.87
N PRO A 34 7.71 0.23 -6.96
CA PRO A 34 8.14 -0.71 -7.99
C PRO A 34 9.06 -1.80 -7.44
N LEU A 35 9.96 -1.46 -6.51
CA LEU A 35 10.88 -2.42 -5.89
C LEU A 35 10.13 -3.46 -5.07
N ARG A 36 9.20 -3.03 -4.19
CA ARG A 36 8.43 -3.95 -3.33
C ARG A 36 7.48 -4.83 -4.12
N VAL A 37 6.79 -4.29 -5.13
CA VAL A 37 5.90 -5.08 -5.99
C VAL A 37 6.68 -6.16 -6.74
N ASN A 38 7.86 -5.81 -7.27
CA ASN A 38 8.75 -6.79 -7.91
C ASN A 38 9.27 -7.85 -6.92
N TYR A 39 9.64 -7.44 -5.71
CA TYR A 39 10.08 -8.37 -4.68
C TYR A 39 9.03 -9.44 -4.35
N ILE A 40 7.76 -9.03 -4.26
CA ILE A 40 6.61 -9.93 -4.01
C ILE A 40 6.36 -10.83 -5.22
N ALA A 41 6.29 -10.25 -6.43
CA ALA A 41 6.06 -11.00 -7.67
C ALA A 41 7.14 -12.05 -7.96
N ASN A 42 8.38 -11.81 -7.52
CA ASN A 42 9.48 -12.77 -7.64
C ASN A 42 9.39 -13.94 -6.65
N ARG A 43 8.53 -13.86 -5.63
CA ARG A 43 8.35 -14.90 -4.60
C ARG A 43 7.07 -15.68 -4.76
N HIS A 44 6.06 -15.08 -5.40
CA HIS A 44 4.78 -15.71 -5.62
C HIS A 44 4.16 -15.20 -6.92
N SER A 45 3.51 -16.10 -7.66
CA SER A 45 2.70 -15.70 -8.81
C SER A 45 1.55 -14.82 -8.35
N LEU A 46 1.39 -13.64 -8.94
CA LEU A 46 0.30 -12.73 -8.58
C LEU A 46 -1.00 -13.02 -9.33
N HIS A 47 -0.94 -13.64 -10.51
CA HIS A 47 -2.13 -13.97 -11.29
C HIS A 47 -3.10 -14.87 -10.51
N ASP A 48 -4.36 -14.43 -10.38
CA ASP A 48 -5.46 -15.04 -9.60
C ASP A 48 -5.14 -15.26 -8.11
N CYS A 49 -4.04 -14.70 -7.61
CA CYS A 49 -3.66 -14.82 -6.21
C CYS A 49 -4.60 -14.00 -5.33
N ARG A 50 -5.13 -14.60 -4.26
CA ARG A 50 -5.85 -13.84 -3.24
C ARG A 50 -4.84 -13.20 -2.28
N ALA A 51 -4.81 -11.88 -2.25
CA ALA A 51 -3.90 -11.11 -1.41
C ALA A 51 -4.67 -10.32 -0.34
N LEU A 52 -3.97 -9.92 0.73
CA LEU A 52 -4.46 -8.98 1.72
C LEU A 52 -3.34 -8.00 2.04
N ASP A 53 -3.58 -6.71 1.81
CA ASP A 53 -2.64 -5.64 2.14
C ASP A 53 -3.05 -4.99 3.47
N VAL A 54 -2.44 -5.45 4.58
CA VAL A 54 -2.79 -5.00 5.93
C VAL A 54 -2.19 -3.61 6.18
N GLY A 55 -3.05 -2.63 6.45
CA GLY A 55 -2.64 -1.24 6.57
C GLY A 55 -2.40 -0.57 5.22
N CYS A 56 -3.19 -0.95 4.20
CA CYS A 56 -3.06 -0.46 2.82
C CYS A 56 -3.11 1.08 2.69
N GLY A 57 -3.76 1.78 3.62
CA GLY A 57 -3.90 3.23 3.59
C GLY A 57 -4.50 3.69 2.26
N GLY A 58 -3.84 4.61 1.56
CA GLY A 58 -4.26 5.08 0.25
C GLY A 58 -4.07 4.09 -0.91
N GLY A 59 -3.63 2.85 -0.66
CA GLY A 59 -3.74 1.76 -1.64
C GLY A 59 -2.61 1.63 -2.67
N LEU A 60 -1.48 2.33 -2.51
CA LEU A 60 -0.38 2.30 -3.49
C LEU A 60 0.13 0.90 -3.82
N LEU A 61 0.25 0.03 -2.80
CA LEU A 61 0.69 -1.35 -3.02
C LEU A 61 -0.48 -2.22 -3.52
N SER A 62 -1.66 -2.09 -2.90
CA SER A 62 -2.86 -2.82 -3.29
C SER A 62 -3.19 -2.65 -4.79
N GLU A 63 -3.15 -1.42 -5.29
CA GLU A 63 -3.41 -1.11 -6.71
C GLU A 63 -2.36 -1.77 -7.61
N ALA A 64 -1.07 -1.63 -7.29
CA ALA A 64 0.00 -2.24 -8.07
C ALA A 64 0.00 -3.78 -8.03
N LEU A 65 -0.49 -4.40 -6.96
CA LEU A 65 -0.70 -5.85 -6.88
C LEU A 65 -1.90 -6.27 -7.75
N SER A 66 -2.99 -5.50 -7.73
CA SER A 66 -4.17 -5.71 -8.58
C SER A 66 -3.84 -5.61 -10.06
N GLU A 67 -3.06 -4.60 -10.47
CA GLU A 67 -2.55 -4.44 -11.85
C GLU A 67 -1.71 -5.63 -12.31
N ARG A 68 -1.10 -6.39 -11.38
CA ARG A 68 -0.35 -7.62 -11.66
C ARG A 68 -1.21 -8.89 -11.60
N GLY A 69 -2.52 -8.75 -11.51
CA GLY A 69 -3.49 -9.85 -11.57
C GLY A 69 -3.82 -10.48 -10.23
N ALA A 70 -3.41 -9.88 -9.10
CA ALA A 70 -3.85 -10.34 -7.79
C ALA A 70 -5.28 -9.86 -7.50
N ASN A 71 -6.04 -10.70 -6.82
CA ASN A 71 -7.32 -10.36 -6.19
C ASN A 71 -7.03 -9.87 -4.77
N VAL A 72 -6.78 -8.56 -4.64
CA VAL A 72 -6.43 -7.88 -3.37
C VAL A 72 -7.68 -7.34 -2.68
#